data_AF-A0A920M6A3-F1
#
_entry.id   AF-A0A920M6A3-F1
#
_cell.length_a   1.000
_cell.length_b   1.000
_cell.length_c   1.000
_cell.angle_alpha   90.00
_cell.angle_beta   90.00
_cell.angle_gamma   90.00
#
_symmetry.space_group_name_H-M   'P 1'
#
loop_
_entity.id
_entity.type
_entity.pdbx_description
1 polymer ?
#
loop_
_entity_poly.entity_id
_entity_poly.type
_entity_poly.pdbx_seq_one_letter_code
_entity_poly.pdbx_strand_id
1 'polypeptide(L)' 'MSKKDPGQLQARTENNRVVNFNASSHSMIGDFINLDIVEALPNSLRGVIA' A
#
# COMPACT_ATOMS: atom_id res chain seq x y z
N MET A 1 7.71 -20.77 0.26
CA MET A 1 8.38 -19.45 0.31
C MET A 1 7.47 -18.44 -0.38
N SER A 2 6.66 -17.71 0.39
CA SER A 2 5.75 -16.71 -0.16
C SER A 2 6.58 -15.53 -0.67
N LYS A 3 6.64 -15.35 -1.99
CA LYS A 3 7.35 -14.26 -2.66
C LYS A 3 6.54 -12.96 -2.46
N LYS A 4 6.55 -12.41 -1.25
CA LYS A 4 6.20 -11.00 -1.10
C LYS A 4 7.43 -10.22 -1.52
N ASP A 5 7.36 -9.58 -2.67
CA ASP A 5 8.42 -8.69 -3.14
C ASP A 5 8.76 -7.69 -2.03
N PRO A 6 10.03 -7.60 -1.59
CA PRO A 6 10.43 -6.76 -0.47
C PRO A 6 10.24 -5.25 -0.72
N GLY A 7 9.79 -4.86 -1.92
CA GLY A 7 9.49 -3.48 -2.29
C GLY A 7 8.01 -3.08 -2.23
N GLN A 8 7.09 -3.98 -1.89
CA GLN A 8 5.67 -3.65 -1.71
C GLN A 8 5.27 -3.56 -0.25
N LEU A 9 4.76 -2.39 0.13
CA LEU A 9 4.11 -2.15 1.41
C LEU A 9 2.59 -2.20 1.25
N GLN A 10 1.93 -2.37 2.40
CA GLN A 10 0.48 -2.41 2.48
C GLN A 10 0.02 -1.43 3.55
N ALA A 11 -0.96 -0.59 3.21
CA ALA A 11 -1.63 0.33 4.11
C ALA A 11 -3.12 -0.02 4.24
N ARG A 12 -3.75 0.54 5.27
CA ARG A 12 -5.21 0.49 5.46
C ARG A 12 -5.76 1.89 5.36
N THR A 13 -6.86 2.04 4.62
CA THR A 13 -7.60 3.30 4.58
C THR A 13 -8.61 3.39 5.72
N GLU A 14 -9.20 4.57 5.91
CA GLU A 14 -10.28 4.83 6.86
C GLU A 14 -11.51 3.92 6.67
N ASN A 15 -11.80 3.51 5.44
CA ASN A 15 -12.88 2.57 5.10
C ASN A 15 -12.41 1.10 5.20
N ASN A 16 -11.33 0.86 5.94
CA ASN A 16 -10.76 -0.46 6.22
C ASN A 16 -10.33 -1.25 4.97
N ARG A 17 -10.15 -0.59 3.81
CA ARG A 17 -9.68 -1.23 2.57
C ARG A 17 -8.16 -1.37 2.60
N VAL A 18 -7.66 -2.49 2.09
CA VAL A 18 -6.21 -2.73 1.93
C VAL A 18 -5.73 -2.04 0.66
N VAL A 19 -4.69 -1.22 0.78
CA VAL A 19 -3.98 -0.59 -0.34
C VAL A 19 -2.58 -1.17 -0.42
N ASN A 20 -2.22 -1.72 -1.57
CA ASN A 20 -0.84 -2.15 -1.86
C ASN A 20 -0.14 -1.03 -2.64
N PHE A 21 1.07 -0.68 -2.25
CA PHE A 21 1.85 0.35 -2.92
C PHE A 21 3.34 0.01 -2.89
N ASN A 22 4.07 0.52 -3.85
CA ASN A 22 5.52 0.36 -3.86
C ASN A 22 6.15 1.42 -2.97
N ALA A 23 7.10 1.01 -2.13
CA ALA A 23 7.87 1.93 -1.29
C ALA A 23 9.34 1.52 -1.28
N SER A 24 10.22 2.50 -1.47
CA SER A 24 11.68 2.29 -1.42
C SER A 24 12.22 2.19 0.01
N SER A 25 11.47 2.69 1.01
CA SER A 25 11.85 2.65 2.42
C SER A 25 10.71 2.15 3.30
N HIS A 26 11.06 1.41 4.35
CA HIS A 26 10.13 0.91 5.37
C HIS A 26 9.84 1.93 6.49
N SER A 27 10.46 3.11 6.44
CA SER A 27 10.32 4.15 7.47
C SER A 27 8.90 4.69 7.64
N MET A 28 7.99 4.40 6.71
CA MET A 28 6.60 4.89 6.71
C MET A 28 5.63 3.96 7.46
N ILE A 29 6.12 2.84 7.99
CA ILE A 29 5.28 1.89 8.73
C ILE A 29 4.89 2.51 10.09
N GLY A 30 3.59 2.66 10.32
CA GLY A 30 3.05 3.26 11.55
C GLY A 30 2.69 4.73 11.42
N ASP A 31 3.04 5.36 10.29
CA ASP A 31 2.70 6.75 10.00
C ASP A 31 1.49 6.85 9.06
N PHE A 32 0.87 8.03 9.06
CA PHE A 32 -0.11 8.41 8.06
C PHE A 32 0.59 8.91 6.81
N ILE A 33 0.25 8.32 5.68
CA ILE A 33 0.82 8.64 4.37
C ILE A 33 -0.30 8.95 3.37
N ASN A 34 -0.04 9.92 2.50
CA ASN A 34 -0.93 10.21 1.38
C ASN A 34 -0.58 9.28 0.22
N LEU A 35 -1.58 8.57 -0.28
CA LEU A 35 -1.47 7.65 -1.41
C LEU A 35 -2.52 8.01 -2.46
N ASP A 36 -2.10 8.10 -3.72
CA ASP A 36 -3.02 8.19 -4.84
C ASP A 36 -3.44 6.80 -5.28
N ILE A 37 -4.75 6.53 -5.31
CA ILE A 37 -5.29 5.24 -5.73
C ILE A 37 -5.35 5.19 -7.25
N VAL A 38 -4.57 4.28 -7.84
CA VAL A 38 -4.45 4.13 -9.30
C VAL A 38 -5.28 2.97 -9.83
N GLU A 39 -5.51 1.93 -9.02
CA GLU A 39 -6.31 0.76 -9.43
C GLU A 39 -7.16 0.24 -8.27
N ALA A 40 -8.38 -0.21 -8.59
CA ALA A 40 -9.27 -0.88 -7.66
C ALA A 40 -9.47 -2.35 -8.08
N LEU A 41 -8.94 -3.27 -7.28
CA LEU A 41 -9.12 -4.71 -7.42
C LEU A 41 -10.29 -5.19 -6.55
N PRO A 42 -10.81 -6.42 -6.78
CA PRO A 42 -12.00 -6.92 -6.07
C PRO A 42 -11.88 -6.88 -4.54
N ASN A 43 -10.68 -7.12 -3.99
CA ASN A 43 -10.43 -7.19 -2.55
C ASN A 43 -9.32 -6.25 -2.06
N SER A 44 -8.76 -5.43 -2.94
CA SER A 44 -7.65 -4.53 -2.60
C SER A 44 -7.62 -3.33 -3.53
N LEU A 45 -6.86 -2.33 -3.14
CA LEU A 45 -6.54 -1.18 -3.96
C LEU A 45 -5.04 -1.23 -4.27
N ARG A 46 -4.63 -0.62 -5.38
CA ARG A 46 -3.24 -0.23 -5.60
C ARG A 46 -3.12 1.27 -5.58
N GLY A 47 -2.09 1.74 -4.90
CA GLY A 47 -1.76 3.15 -4.84
C GLY A 47 -0.29 3.40 -5.12
N VAL A 48 0.02 4.67 -5.35
CA VAL A 48 1.37 5.20 -5.44
C VAL A 48 1.53 6.30 -4.40
N ILE A 49 2.76 6.48 -3.91
CA ILE A 49 3.09 7.60 -3.02
C ILE A 49 3.05 8.88 -3.85
N ALA A 50 2.32 9.88 -3.36
CA ALA A 50 2.24 11.22 -3.97
C ALA A 50 3.56 12.00 -3.85
#